data_AF-A0A1V6CPV6-F1
#
_entry.id   AF-A0A1V6CPV6-F1
#
_cell.length_a   1.000
_cell.length_b   1.000
_cell.length_c   1.000
_cell.angle_alpha   90.00
_cell.angle_beta   90.00
_cell.angle_gamma   90.00
#
_symmetry.space_group_name_H-M   'P 1'
#
loop_
_entity.id
_entity.type
_entity.pdbx_description
1 polymer ?
#
loop_
_entity_poly.entity_id
_entity_poly.type
_entity_poly.pdbx_seq_one_letter_code
_entity_poly.pdbx_strand_id
1 'polypeptide(L)' 'MGLVTIHGQDWQITDIGLRMLTPDELLRAQFGRFAADYVLVGTQAQKVAAIGNSVCPELAEALVRANVTIRSVQ' A
#
# COMPACT_ATOMS: atom_id res chain seq x y z
N MET A 1 23.28 -13.93 7.87
CA MET A 1 22.27 -13.73 8.94
C MET A 1 21.40 -12.57 8.51
N GLY A 2 20.11 -12.81 8.25
CA GLY A 2 19.15 -11.79 7.82
C GLY A 2 18.31 -11.26 8.97
N LEU A 3 18.90 -11.02 10.14
CA LEU A 3 18.15 -10.56 11.31
C LEU A 3 18.01 -9.03 11.30
N VAL A 4 16.80 -8.53 11.59
CA VAL A 4 16.49 -7.10 11.71
C VAL A 4 15.64 -6.84 12.93
N THR A 5 15.95 -5.77 13.67
CA THR A 5 15.15 -5.35 14.82
C THR A 5 14.13 -4.31 14.39
N ILE A 6 12.84 -4.60 14.55
CA ILE A 6 11.72 -3.71 14.24
C ILE A 6 10.91 -3.52 15.52
N HIS A 7 10.77 -2.28 15.98
CA HIS A 7 10.07 -1.94 17.23
C HIS A 7 10.56 -2.72 18.47
N GLY A 8 11.87 -2.97 18.56
CA GLY A 8 12.48 -3.71 19.68
C GLY A 8 12.27 -5.23 19.64
N GLN A 9 11.64 -5.74 18.59
CA GLN A 9 11.50 -7.17 18.33
C GLN A 9 12.42 -7.60 17.19
N ASP A 10 13.09 -8.72 17.35
CA ASP A 10 13.94 -9.31 16.33
C ASP A 10 13.12 -10.12 15.32
N TRP A 11 13.38 -9.89 14.05
CA TRP A 11 12.76 -10.53 12.90
C TRP A 11 13.81 -11.13 11.99
N GLN A 12 13.44 -12.21 11.30
CA GLN A 12 14.29 -12.82 10.29
C GLN A 12 13.75 -12.53 8.90
N ILE A 13 14.59 -11.94 8.04
CA ILE A 13 14.38 -11.85 6.61
C ILE A 13 14.43 -13.26 6.04
N THR A 14 13.31 -13.67 5.44
CA THR A 14 13.19 -14.93 4.70
C THR A 14 12.97 -14.64 3.22
N ASP A 15 13.48 -15.52 2.37
CA ASP A 15 13.18 -15.49 0.94
C ASP A 15 11.72 -15.89 0.71
N ILE A 16 11.07 -15.24 -0.25
CA ILE A 16 9.70 -15.54 -0.68
C ILE A 16 9.65 -16.59 -1.80
N GLY A 17 10.81 -17.02 -2.32
CA GLY A 17 10.95 -18.03 -3.35
C GLY A 17 10.48 -17.60 -4.73
N LEU A 18 10.62 -16.31 -5.07
CA LEU A 18 10.12 -15.71 -6.33
C LEU A 18 8.62 -15.93 -6.59
N ARG A 19 7.84 -16.27 -5.56
CA ARG A 19 6.40 -16.39 -5.69
C ARG A 19 5.79 -15.04 -6.05
N MET A 20 4.61 -15.10 -6.66
CA MET A 20 3.79 -13.90 -6.84
C MET A 20 3.35 -13.38 -5.47
N LEU A 21 3.39 -12.05 -5.32
CA LEU A 21 2.80 -11.37 -4.17
C LEU A 21 1.28 -11.59 -4.18
N THR A 22 0.72 -11.79 -2.98
CA THR A 22 -0.73 -11.88 -2.80
C THR A 22 -1.38 -10.50 -3.02
N PRO A 23 -2.70 -10.44 -3.30
CA PRO A 23 -3.39 -9.16 -3.45
C PRO A 23 -3.21 -8.23 -2.24
N ASP A 24 -3.20 -8.76 -1.01
CA ASP A 24 -3.04 -7.94 0.19
C ASP A 24 -1.61 -7.42 0.37
N GLU A 25 -0.59 -8.15 -0.09
CA GLU A 25 0.79 -7.68 -0.12
C GLU A 25 0.98 -6.59 -1.18
N LEU A 26 0.41 -6.77 -2.37
CA LEU A 26 0.39 -5.76 -3.42
C LEU A 26 -0.33 -4.49 -2.97
N LEU A 27 -1.47 -4.64 -2.28
CA LEU A 27 -2.23 -3.52 -1.75
C LEU A 27 -1.40 -2.72 -0.75
N ARG A 28 -0.76 -3.39 0.22
CA ARG A 28 0.12 -2.73 1.21
C ARG A 28 1.28 -2.00 0.54
N ALA A 29 1.89 -2.60 -0.49
CA ALA A 29 2.98 -1.98 -1.23
C ALA A 29 2.56 -0.73 -2.02
N GLN A 30 1.37 -0.77 -2.65
CA GLN A 30 0.88 0.31 -3.52
C GLN A 30 0.14 1.42 -2.75
N PHE A 31 -0.55 1.09 -1.66
CA PHE A 31 -1.44 2.00 -0.93
C PHE A 31 -0.86 2.53 0.38
N GLY A 32 0.25 1.93 0.89
CA GLY A 32 0.94 2.42 2.08
C GLY A 32 -0.01 2.55 3.28
N ARG A 33 -0.06 3.74 3.90
CA ARG A 33 -0.93 3.99 5.07
C ARG A 33 -2.42 3.88 4.78
N PHE A 34 -2.83 3.94 3.52
CA PHE A 34 -4.23 3.80 3.12
C PHE A 34 -4.67 2.35 2.96
N ALA A 35 -3.73 1.39 2.97
CA ALA A 35 -4.05 -0.01 2.72
C ALA A 35 -4.95 -0.66 3.79
N ALA A 36 -4.87 -0.20 5.05
CA ALA A 36 -5.56 -0.83 6.18
C ALA A 36 -7.09 -0.82 6.04
N ASP A 37 -7.64 0.28 5.52
CA ASP A 37 -9.08 0.50 5.42
C ASP A 37 -9.60 0.36 3.98
N TYR A 38 -8.73 -0.02 3.04
CA TYR A 38 -9.08 -0.09 1.63
C TYR A 38 -9.73 -1.44 1.26
N VAL A 39 -11.00 -1.40 0.91
CA VAL A 39 -11.78 -2.60 0.58
C VAL A 39 -11.74 -2.87 -0.92
N LEU A 40 -11.13 -4.00 -1.30
CA LEU A 40 -11.16 -4.54 -2.65
C LEU A 40 -12.13 -5.72 -2.77
N VAL A 41 -13.03 -5.64 -3.74
CA VAL A 41 -14.01 -6.68 -4.07
C VAL A 41 -13.66 -7.37 -5.40
N GLY A 42 -14.11 -8.61 -5.57
CA GLY A 42 -13.88 -9.40 -6.77
C GLY A 42 -12.84 -10.52 -6.59
N THR A 43 -12.53 -11.19 -7.70
CA THR A 43 -11.56 -12.30 -7.75
C THR A 43 -10.13 -11.81 -7.52
N GLN A 44 -9.21 -12.73 -7.22
CA GLN A 44 -7.79 -12.39 -7.05
C GLN A 44 -7.22 -11.63 -8.26
N ALA A 45 -7.53 -12.09 -9.49
CA ALA A 45 -7.08 -11.43 -10.71
C ALA A 45 -7.64 -10.01 -10.85
N GLN A 46 -8.93 -9.81 -10.51
CA GLN A 46 -9.55 -8.47 -10.53
C GLN A 46 -8.90 -7.54 -9.51
N LYS A 47 -8.60 -8.04 -8.30
CA LYS A 47 -7.93 -7.24 -7.26
C LYS A 47 -6.53 -6.83 -7.70
N VAL A 48 -5.74 -7.77 -8.24
CA VAL A 48 -4.38 -7.49 -8.75
C VAL A 48 -4.43 -6.43 -9.85
N ALA A 49 -5.36 -6.57 -10.80
CA ALA A 49 -5.53 -5.59 -11.87
C ALA A 49 -5.98 -4.21 -11.34
N ALA A 50 -6.88 -4.16 -10.36
CA ALA A 50 -7.33 -2.90 -9.76
C ALA A 50 -6.18 -2.19 -9.02
N ILE A 51 -5.38 -2.93 -8.23
CA ILE A 51 -4.21 -2.39 -7.53
C ILE A 51 -3.17 -1.89 -8.54
N GLY A 52 -2.82 -2.71 -9.53
CA GLY A 52 -1.76 -2.38 -10.50
C GLY A 52 -2.09 -1.19 -11.41
N ASN A 53 -3.36 -0.95 -11.69
CA ASN A 53 -3.81 0.20 -12.49
C ASN A 53 -4.14 1.46 -11.65
N SER A 54 -3.97 1.39 -10.33
CA SER A 54 -4.23 2.53 -9.44
C SER A 54 -3.06 3.51 -9.39
N VAL A 55 -3.35 4.74 -8.93
CA VAL A 55 -2.31 5.70 -8.54
C VAL A 55 -2.01 5.52 -7.06
N CYS A 56 -0.73 5.63 -6.66
CA CYS A 56 -0.34 5.61 -5.25
C CYS A 56 -1.10 6.71 -4.47
N PRO A 57 -1.96 6.36 -3.50
CA PRO A 57 -2.82 7.33 -2.81
C PRO A 57 -2.05 8.43 -2.07
N GLU A 58 -0.90 8.10 -1.48
CA GLU A 58 -0.04 9.08 -0.80
C GLU A 58 0.49 10.14 -1.78
N LEU A 59 0.83 9.75 -3.02
CA LEU A 59 1.23 10.68 -4.07
C LEU A 59 0.05 11.53 -4.52
N ALA A 60 -1.11 10.93 -4.75
CA ALA A 60 -2.33 11.65 -5.13
C ALA A 60 -2.70 12.70 -4.07
N GLU A 61 -2.66 12.34 -2.78
CA GLU A 61 -2.92 13.25 -1.68
C GLU A 61 -1.91 14.40 -1.63
N ALA A 62 -0.61 14.12 -1.79
CA ALA A 62 0.41 15.14 -1.82
C ALA A 62 0.22 16.15 -2.95
N LEU A 63 -0.12 15.66 -4.15
CA LEU A 63 -0.41 16.51 -5.30
C LEU A 63 -1.66 17.36 -5.06
N VAL A 64 -2.75 16.78 -4.58
CA VAL A 64 -3.99 17.53 -4.30
C VAL A 64 -3.74 18.61 -3.24
N ARG A 65 -3.07 18.26 -2.13
CA ARG A 65 -2.75 19.20 -1.06
C ARG A 65 -1.88 20.36 -1.54
N ALA A 66 -0.96 20.12 -2.48
CA ALA A 66 -0.12 21.16 -3.04
C ALA A 66 -0.88 22.12 -3.99
N ASN A 67 -1.94 21.63 -4.65
CA ASN A 67 -2.64 22.37 -5.71
C ASN A 67 -4.01 22.91 -5.30
N VAL A 68 -4.61 22.43 -4.21
CA VAL A 68 -5.95 22.83 -3.76
C VAL A 68 -5.87 23.67 -2.49
N THR A 69 -6.38 24.89 -2.54
CA THR A 69 -6.58 25.74 -1.35
C THR A 69 -7.94 25.43 -0.73
N ILE A 70 -7.97 24.80 0.45
CA ILE A 70 -9.22 24.55 1.18
C ILE A 70 -9.67 25.86 1.82
N ARG A 71 -10.75 26.45 1.30
CA ARG A 71 -11.43 27.58 1.98
C ARG A 71 -12.28 27.02 3.12
N SER A 72 -12.02 27.46 4.34
CA SER A 72 -12.95 27.26 5.46
C SER A 72 -14.18 28.14 5.25
N VAL A 73 -15.36 27.54 5.33
CA VAL A 73 -16.63 28.29 5.39
C VAL A 73 -16.66 28.98 6.76
N GLN A 74 -16.73 30.32 6.76
CA GLN A 74 -17.03 31.10 7.97
C GLN A 74 -18.53 31.06 8.26
#